data_AF-A0A1M5WA73-F1
#
_entry.id   AF-A0A1M5WA73-F1
#
_cell.length_a   1.000
_cell.length_b   1.000
_cell.length_c   1.000
_cell.angle_alpha   90.00
_cell.angle_beta   90.00
_cell.angle_gamma   90.00
#
_symmetry.space_group_name_H-M   'P 1'
#
loop_
_entity.id
_entity.type
_entity.pdbx_description
1 polymer ?
#
loop_
_entity_poly.entity_id
_entity_poly.type
_entity_poly.pdbx_seq_one_letter_code
_entity_poly.pdbx_strand_id
1 'polypeptide(L)'
;MKFPTTPEDLKNELFNSVDKINQVGDLRIRQLIQILPKVSDEIIIEGIIQVFEDENRVDSVYTDQKYAGIILKKLNPKTEESAASILSRTLKNWNKSVEELPFWMKDNYGIESVKQVFSELEKTNLTSLESEKLKTMKRFLGIKS
;
A
#
# COMPACT_ATOMS: atom_id res chain seq x y z
N MET A 1 0.70 -19.97 11.53
CA MET A 1 0.91 -19.04 10.40
C MET A 1 2.22 -19.45 9.74
N LYS A 2 2.25 -19.59 8.41
CA LYS A 2 3.50 -19.92 7.71
C LYS A 2 4.29 -18.64 7.46
N PHE A 3 5.60 -18.79 7.36
CA PHE A 3 6.48 -17.68 7.01
C PHE A 3 6.33 -17.38 5.51
N PRO A 4 5.97 -16.16 5.10
CA PRO A 4 5.84 -15.85 3.68
C PRO A 4 7.25 -15.82 3.06
N THR A 5 7.41 -16.58 1.97
CA THR A 5 8.68 -16.69 1.23
C THR A 5 8.62 -16.00 -0.12
N THR A 6 7.42 -15.60 -0.55
CA THR A 6 7.16 -14.89 -1.79
C THR A 6 6.16 -13.76 -1.55
N PRO A 7 6.10 -12.75 -2.43
CA PRO A 7 5.09 -11.69 -2.37
C PRO A 7 3.65 -12.24 -2.37
N GLU A 8 3.40 -13.27 -3.18
CA GLU A 8 2.11 -13.92 -3.29
C GLU A 8 1.72 -14.62 -1.97
N ASP A 9 2.67 -15.25 -1.27
CA ASP A 9 2.42 -15.82 0.07
C ASP A 9 1.96 -14.75 1.05
N LEU A 10 2.62 -13.58 1.04
CA LEU A 10 2.27 -12.46 1.91
C LEU A 10 0.88 -11.91 1.59
N LYS A 11 0.61 -11.63 0.31
CA LYS A 11 -0.70 -11.15 -0.15
C LYS A 11 -1.81 -12.09 0.29
N ASN A 12 -1.64 -13.39 0.06
CA ASN A 12 -2.63 -14.40 0.42
C ASN A 12 -2.80 -14.55 1.94
N GLU A 13 -1.72 -14.51 2.72
CA GLU A 13 -1.83 -14.55 4.19
C GLU A 13 -2.52 -13.30 4.74
N LEU A 14 -2.31 -12.13 4.12
CA LEU A 14 -3.01 -10.90 4.47
C LEU A 14 -4.51 -11.02 4.19
N PHE A 15 -4.92 -11.41 2.98
CA PHE A 15 -6.33 -11.62 2.64
C PHE A 15 -6.99 -12.64 3.57
N ASN A 16 -6.34 -13.79 3.80
CA ASN A 16 -6.83 -14.80 4.74
C ASN A 16 -6.99 -14.28 6.17
N SER A 17 -6.17 -13.30 6.56
CA SER A 17 -6.25 -12.67 7.88
C SER A 17 -7.38 -11.65 7.95
N VAL A 18 -7.61 -10.89 6.88
CA VAL A 18 -8.74 -9.96 6.76
C VAL A 18 -10.07 -10.70 6.70
N ASP A 19 -10.18 -11.78 5.92
CA ASP A 19 -11.40 -12.59 5.82
C ASP A 19 -11.87 -13.16 7.16
N LYS A 20 -10.93 -13.37 8.09
CA LYS A 20 -11.21 -13.90 9.42
C LYS A 20 -11.43 -12.83 10.48
N ILE A 21 -11.41 -11.54 10.11
CA ILE A 21 -11.41 -10.46 11.09
C ILE A 21 -12.69 -10.41 11.93
N ASN A 22 -13.84 -10.74 11.34
CA ASN A 22 -15.11 -10.80 12.05
C ASN A 22 -15.19 -11.98 13.04
N GLN A 23 -14.32 -12.98 12.88
CA GLN A 23 -14.32 -14.20 13.72
C GLN A 23 -13.29 -14.12 14.85
N VAL A 24 -12.08 -13.64 14.55
CA VAL A 24 -10.94 -13.67 15.49
C VAL A 24 -10.30 -12.29 15.71
N GLY A 25 -10.94 -11.23 15.22
CA GLY A 25 -10.39 -9.87 15.28
C GLY A 25 -9.08 -9.73 14.50
N ASP A 26 -8.27 -8.78 14.91
CA ASP A 26 -6.98 -8.46 14.29
C ASP A 26 -5.83 -9.40 14.69
N LEU A 27 -6.12 -10.47 15.44
CA LEU A 27 -5.11 -11.34 16.04
C LEU A 27 -4.14 -11.91 15.00
N ARG A 28 -4.66 -12.36 13.86
CA ARG A 28 -3.84 -12.91 12.77
C ARG A 28 -2.94 -11.84 12.14
N ILE A 29 -3.47 -10.63 11.92
CA ILE A 29 -2.68 -9.51 11.41
C ILE A 29 -1.56 -9.15 12.38
N ARG A 30 -1.84 -9.11 13.70
CA ARG A 30 -0.81 -8.88 14.72
C ARG A 30 0.29 -9.95 14.70
N GLN A 31 -0.08 -11.21 14.53
CA GLN A 31 0.88 -12.31 14.39
C GLN A 31 1.71 -12.19 13.10
N LEU A 32 1.08 -11.81 11.98
CA LEU A 32 1.77 -11.58 10.72
C LEU A 32 2.83 -10.48 10.89
N ILE A 33 2.45 -9.32 11.44
CA ILE A 33 3.36 -8.20 11.72
C ILE A 33 4.55 -8.62 12.60
N GLN A 34 4.39 -9.59 13.52
CA GLN A 34 5.49 -10.06 14.37
C GLN A 34 6.51 -10.91 13.62
N ILE A 35 6.12 -11.60 12.53
CA ILE A 35 7.02 -12.46 11.77
C ILE A 35 7.67 -11.73 10.60
N LEU A 36 7.02 -10.71 10.04
CA LEU A 36 7.50 -9.96 8.88
C LEU A 36 8.88 -9.30 9.05
N PRO A 37 9.35 -8.86 10.23
CA PRO A 37 10.71 -8.32 10.39
C PRO A 37 11.85 -9.28 10.00
N LYS A 38 11.55 -10.57 9.80
CA LYS A 38 12.53 -11.57 9.34
C LYS A 38 12.45 -11.81 7.82
N VAL A 39 11.45 -11.25 7.15
CA VAL A 39 11.21 -11.36 5.71
C VAL A 39 11.96 -10.21 5.04
N SER A 40 12.50 -10.42 3.84
CA SER A 40 13.16 -9.32 3.12
C SER A 40 12.16 -8.22 2.77
N ASP A 41 12.58 -6.96 2.91
CA ASP A 41 11.73 -5.81 2.62
C ASP A 41 11.11 -5.84 1.21
N GLU A 42 11.83 -6.32 0.20
CA GLU A 42 11.32 -6.45 -1.17
C GLU A 42 10.11 -7.40 -1.28
N ILE A 43 10.13 -8.53 -0.56
CA ILE A 43 8.98 -9.43 -0.49
C ILE A 43 7.80 -8.74 0.20
N ILE A 44 8.08 -7.96 1.25
CA ILE A 44 7.05 -7.25 1.99
C ILE A 44 6.40 -6.19 1.11
N ILE A 45 7.20 -5.34 0.47
CA ILE A 45 6.71 -4.27 -0.38
C ILE A 45 5.94 -4.82 -1.57
N GLU A 46 6.51 -5.77 -2.31
CA GLU A 46 5.84 -6.33 -3.48
C GLU A 46 4.51 -7.00 -3.09
N GLY A 47 4.46 -7.75 -1.99
CA GLY A 47 3.23 -8.38 -1.53
C GLY A 47 2.17 -7.35 -1.10
N ILE A 48 2.60 -6.23 -0.53
CA ILE A 48 1.70 -5.11 -0.17
C ILE A 48 1.22 -4.36 -1.42
N ILE A 49 2.09 -4.09 -2.39
CA ILE A 49 1.72 -3.44 -3.66
C ILE A 49 0.65 -4.29 -4.36
N GLN A 50 0.82 -5.62 -4.41
CA GLN A 50 -0.17 -6.50 -5.00
C GLN A 50 -1.54 -6.45 -4.29
N VAL A 51 -1.60 -6.14 -2.99
CA VAL A 51 -2.88 -5.88 -2.29
C VAL A 51 -3.52 -4.58 -2.76
N PHE A 52 -2.72 -3.52 -2.99
CA PHE A 52 -3.23 -2.26 -3.54
C PHE A 52 -3.64 -2.37 -5.01
N GLU A 53 -2.99 -3.24 -5.79
CA GLU A 53 -3.32 -3.52 -7.20
C GLU A 53 -4.57 -4.39 -7.39
N ASP A 54 -4.95 -5.20 -6.40
CA ASP A 54 -6.04 -6.18 -6.57
C ASP A 54 -7.42 -5.53 -6.75
N GLU A 55 -7.94 -5.58 -7.97
CA GLU A 55 -9.27 -5.09 -8.33
C GLU A 55 -10.39 -6.14 -8.10
N ASN A 56 -10.04 -7.36 -7.67
CA ASN A 56 -10.99 -8.47 -7.53
C ASN A 56 -11.77 -8.41 -6.23
N ARG A 57 -11.19 -7.83 -5.17
CA ARG A 57 -11.76 -7.80 -3.81
C ARG A 57 -12.53 -6.52 -3.50
N VAL A 58 -13.47 -6.15 -4.38
CA VAL A 58 -14.21 -4.86 -4.32
C VAL A 58 -14.88 -4.59 -2.97
N ASP A 59 -15.51 -5.61 -2.36
CA ASP A 59 -16.24 -5.44 -1.09
C ASP A 59 -15.33 -5.28 0.13
N SER A 60 -14.10 -5.80 0.07
CA SER A 60 -13.13 -5.73 1.17
C SER A 60 -11.97 -4.78 0.90
N VAL A 61 -11.93 -4.11 -0.26
CA VAL A 61 -10.80 -3.27 -0.73
C VAL A 61 -10.31 -2.28 0.32
N TYR A 62 -11.23 -1.62 1.05
CA TYR A 62 -10.85 -0.70 2.12
C TYR A 62 -10.15 -1.44 3.27
N THR A 63 -10.72 -2.56 3.73
CA THR A 63 -10.19 -3.32 4.86
C THR A 63 -8.85 -3.95 4.51
N ASP A 64 -8.72 -4.52 3.31
CA ASP A 64 -7.48 -5.11 2.80
C ASP A 64 -6.36 -4.07 2.78
N GLN A 65 -6.61 -2.92 2.13
CA GLN A 65 -5.62 -1.85 2.02
C GLN A 65 -5.33 -1.17 3.37
N LYS A 66 -6.31 -1.08 4.28
CA LYS A 66 -6.09 -0.57 5.66
C LYS A 66 -5.07 -1.43 6.40
N TYR A 67 -5.21 -2.76 6.36
CA TYR A 67 -4.25 -3.63 7.06
C TYR A 67 -2.91 -3.71 6.35
N ALA A 68 -2.88 -3.63 5.02
CA ALA A 68 -1.65 -3.46 4.26
C ALA A 68 -0.93 -2.15 4.65
N GLY A 69 -1.67 -1.04 4.77
CA GLY A 69 -1.17 0.24 5.24
C GLY A 69 -0.60 0.18 6.66
N ILE A 70 -1.26 -0.52 7.58
CA ILE A 70 -0.75 -0.74 8.94
C ILE A 70 0.61 -1.45 8.92
N ILE A 71 0.80 -2.43 8.03
CA ILE A 71 2.09 -3.13 7.87
C ILE A 71 3.16 -2.15 7.37
N LEU A 72 2.88 -1.36 6.32
CA LEU A 72 3.81 -0.33 5.82
C LEU A 72 4.23 0.65 6.92
N LYS A 73 3.25 1.17 7.67
CA LYS A 73 3.50 2.14 8.74
C LYS A 73 4.36 1.57 9.87
N LYS A 74 4.15 0.30 10.23
CA LYS A 74 4.86 -0.33 11.36
C LYS A 74 6.26 -0.78 11.01
N LEU A 75 6.46 -1.33 9.82
CA LEU A 75 7.74 -1.91 9.42
C LEU A 75 8.60 -0.94 8.64
N ASN A 76 7.97 0.02 7.95
CA ASN A 76 8.62 0.95 7.03
C ASN A 76 9.66 0.28 6.10
N PRO A 77 9.28 -0.80 5.38
CA PRO A 77 10.24 -1.57 4.60
C PRO A 77 10.78 -0.74 3.43
N LYS A 78 12.05 -1.01 3.07
CA LYS A 78 12.77 -0.33 1.99
C LYS A 78 12.68 -1.10 0.68
N THR A 79 12.73 -0.39 -0.43
CA THR A 79 12.76 -1.00 -1.76
C THR A 79 13.60 -0.16 -2.71
N GLU A 80 14.21 -0.83 -3.69
CA GLU A 80 14.86 -0.18 -4.83
C GLU A 80 13.87 0.20 -5.94
N GLU A 81 12.61 -0.24 -5.85
CA GLU A 81 11.58 0.14 -6.81
C GLU A 81 11.32 1.66 -6.76
N SER A 82 11.14 2.29 -7.92
CA SER A 82 10.91 3.74 -7.98
C SER A 82 9.51 4.12 -7.51
N ALA A 83 9.40 5.29 -6.85
CA ALA A 83 8.11 5.85 -6.45
C ALA A 83 7.10 5.98 -7.61
N ALA A 84 7.58 6.27 -8.82
CA ALA A 84 6.74 6.35 -10.02
C ALA A 84 6.14 4.98 -10.40
N SER A 85 6.95 3.92 -10.35
CA SER A 85 6.49 2.55 -10.62
C SER A 85 5.39 2.14 -9.63
N ILE A 86 5.65 2.28 -8.33
CA ILE A 86 4.70 1.93 -7.28
C ILE A 86 3.38 2.70 -7.44
N LEU A 87 3.46 3.99 -7.75
CA LEU A 87 2.26 4.81 -7.90
C LEU A 87 1.46 4.45 -9.15
N SER A 88 2.14 4.16 -10.27
CA SER A 88 1.46 3.71 -11.51
C SER A 88 0.69 2.40 -11.32
N ARG A 89 1.21 1.51 -10.47
CA ARG A 89 0.62 0.23 -10.10
C ARG A 89 -0.58 0.40 -9.18
N THR A 90 -0.43 1.22 -8.14
CA THR A 90 -1.42 1.29 -7.05
C THR A 90 -2.52 2.33 -7.25
N LEU A 91 -2.28 3.42 -8.00
CA LEU A 91 -3.19 4.57 -8.07
C LEU A 91 -4.59 4.19 -8.54
N LYS A 92 -4.69 3.30 -9.53
CA LYS A 92 -5.97 2.88 -10.12
C LYS A 92 -6.92 2.29 -9.08
N ASN A 93 -6.42 1.50 -8.14
CA ASN A 93 -7.25 0.78 -7.15
C ASN A 93 -7.04 1.26 -5.69
N TRP A 94 -6.10 2.17 -5.44
CA TRP A 94 -5.90 2.75 -4.10
C TRP A 94 -7.17 3.41 -3.53
N ASN A 95 -7.49 3.09 -2.30
CA ASN A 95 -8.64 3.61 -1.57
C ASN A 95 -8.29 4.95 -0.91
N LYS A 96 -9.06 5.99 -1.23
CA LYS A 96 -8.86 7.38 -0.75
C LYS A 96 -8.86 7.54 0.77
N SER A 97 -9.35 6.54 1.52
CA SER A 97 -9.39 6.55 2.98
C SER A 97 -8.15 5.92 3.65
N VAL A 98 -7.18 5.44 2.87
CA VAL A 98 -5.95 4.77 3.36
C VAL A 98 -4.75 5.69 3.15
N GLU A 99 -4.37 6.41 4.19
CA GLU A 99 -3.31 7.44 4.15
C GLU A 99 -1.89 6.87 4.27
N GLU A 100 -1.75 5.61 4.68
CA GLU A 100 -0.47 5.00 5.01
C GLU A 100 0.45 4.87 3.79
N LEU A 101 -0.09 4.59 2.60
CA LEU A 101 0.72 4.47 1.38
C LEU A 101 1.38 5.82 1.01
N PRO A 102 0.65 6.96 0.90
CA PRO A 102 1.27 8.27 0.72
C PRO A 102 2.34 8.61 1.77
N PHE A 103 2.07 8.34 3.05
CA PHE A 103 3.04 8.64 4.10
C PHE A 103 4.28 7.75 4.01
N TRP A 104 4.12 6.46 3.74
CA TRP A 104 5.23 5.56 3.48
C TRP A 104 6.08 6.03 2.29
N MET A 105 5.46 6.48 1.19
CA MET A 105 6.20 7.04 0.05
C MET A 105 7.03 8.27 0.45
N LYS A 106 6.44 9.19 1.22
CA LYS A 106 7.15 10.38 1.72
C LYS A 106 8.35 9.98 2.59
N ASP A 107 8.18 8.99 3.46
CA ASP A 107 9.22 8.55 4.41
C ASP A 107 10.35 7.76 3.73
N ASN A 108 10.10 7.17 2.55
CA ASN A 108 11.09 6.38 1.80
C ASN A 108 11.81 7.16 0.71
N TYR A 109 11.09 8.02 -0.01
CA TYR A 109 11.64 8.75 -1.17
C TYR A 109 11.86 10.24 -0.90
N GLY A 110 11.32 10.76 0.20
CA GLY A 110 11.33 12.19 0.51
C GLY A 110 10.23 12.97 -0.21
N ILE A 111 9.80 14.07 0.41
CA ILE A 111 8.66 14.85 -0.07
C ILE A 111 8.87 15.47 -1.47
N GLU A 112 10.10 15.91 -1.78
CA GLU A 112 10.39 16.55 -3.07
C GLU A 112 10.34 15.54 -4.23
N SER A 113 10.90 14.34 -4.04
CA SER A 113 10.80 13.25 -5.02
C SER A 113 9.35 12.85 -5.27
N VAL A 114 8.56 12.71 -4.21
CA VAL A 114 7.13 12.37 -4.32
C VAL A 114 6.34 13.48 -5.04
N LYS A 115 6.61 14.76 -4.74
CA LYS A 115 6.01 15.89 -5.46
C LYS A 115 6.32 15.84 -6.96
N GLN A 116 7.57 15.59 -7.32
CA GLN A 116 7.98 15.49 -8.72
C GLN A 116 7.21 14.38 -9.44
N VAL A 117 7.14 13.18 -8.85
CA VAL A 117 6.39 12.05 -9.41
C VAL A 117 4.91 12.40 -9.59
N PHE A 118 4.29 13.07 -8.61
CA PHE A 118 2.89 13.50 -8.73
C PHE A 118 2.70 14.49 -9.89
N SER A 119 3.59 15.47 -10.04
CA SER A 119 3.55 16.43 -11.15
C SER A 119 3.80 15.80 -12.51
N GLU A 120 4.60 14.74 -12.57
CA GLU A 120 4.81 13.97 -13.80
C GLU A 120 3.57 13.16 -14.17
N LEU A 121 2.92 12.51 -13.20
CA LEU A 121 1.66 11.79 -13.44
C LEU A 121 0.52 12.70 -13.87
N GLU A 122 0.44 13.94 -13.37
CA GLU A 122 -0.58 14.90 -13.82
C GLU A 122 -0.47 15.27 -15.31
N LYS A 123 0.71 15.09 -15.91
CA LYS A 123 0.92 15.31 -17.36
C LYS A 123 0.47 14.13 -18.20
N THR A 124 0.13 13.00 -17.56
CA THR A 124 -0.38 11.80 -18.23
C THR A 124 -1.91 11.82 -18.32
N ASN A 125 -2.48 10.93 -19.13
CA ASN A 125 -3.93 10.80 -19.29
C ASN A 125 -4.56 10.03 -18.12
N LEU A 126 -4.62 10.66 -16.94
CA LEU A 126 -5.33 10.12 -15.79
C LEU A 126 -6.84 10.18 -16.00
N THR A 127 -7.56 9.17 -15.53
CA THR A 127 -9.02 9.23 -15.42
C THR A 127 -9.43 10.27 -14.36
N SER A 128 -10.70 10.70 -14.38
CA SER A 128 -11.24 11.60 -13.36
C SER A 128 -11.08 11.04 -11.93
N LEU A 129 -11.28 9.73 -11.78
CA LEU A 129 -11.12 9.03 -10.51
C LEU A 129 -9.66 9.03 -10.03
N GLU A 130 -8.70 8.73 -10.90
CA GLU A 130 -7.27 8.76 -10.56
C GLU A 130 -6.79 10.17 -10.24
N SER A 131 -7.29 11.18 -10.96
CA SER A 131 -7.01 12.59 -10.66
C SER A 131 -7.49 12.98 -9.26
N GLU A 132 -8.69 12.55 -8.85
CA GLU A 132 -9.18 12.76 -7.49
C GLU A 132 -8.35 12.05 -6.43
N LYS A 133 -7.91 10.82 -6.72
CA LYS A 133 -7.03 10.06 -5.83
C LYS A 133 -5.70 10.78 -5.63
N LEU A 134 -5.08 11.23 -6.72
CA LEU A 134 -3.83 11.97 -6.67
C LEU A 134 -3.97 13.28 -5.88
N LYS A 135 -5.06 14.03 -6.08
CA LYS A 135 -5.40 15.22 -5.26
C LYS A 135 -5.55 14.87 -3.78
N THR A 136 -6.12 13.72 -3.46
CA THR A 136 -6.28 13.24 -2.08
C THR A 136 -4.92 12.92 -1.45
N MET A 137 -4.04 12.22 -2.17
CA MET A 137 -2.67 11.96 -1.72
C MET A 137 -1.89 13.25 -1.48
N LYS A 138 -1.97 14.21 -2.41
CA LYS A 138 -1.37 15.55 -2.24
C LYS A 138 -1.86 16.24 -0.97
N ARG A 139 -3.16 16.17 -0.69
CA ARG A 139 -3.76 16.74 0.52
C ARG A 139 -3.22 16.09 1.80
N PHE A 140 -3.12 14.76 1.85
CA PHE A 140 -2.52 14.06 3.00
C PHE A 140 -1.07 14.50 3.26
N LEU A 141 -0.31 14.73 2.19
CA LEU A 141 1.09 15.15 2.27
C LEU A 141 1.28 16.67 2.43
N GLY A 142 0.20 17.46 2.47
CA GLY A 142 0.28 18.92 2.54
C GLY A 142 0.91 19.57 1.30
N ILE A 143 0.89 18.89 0.16
CA ILE A 143 1.38 19.41 -1.13
C ILE A 143 0.32 20.32 -1.70
N LYS A 144 0.68 21.58 -1.99
CA LYS A 144 -0.22 22.53 -2.65
C LYS A 144 -0.48 22.06 -4.08
N SER A 145 -1.76 21.94 -4.41
CA SER A 145 -2.27 21.66 -5.76
C SER A 145 -2.11 22.85 -6.68
#